data_AF-A0A7S2QDN4-F1
#
_entry.id   AF-A0A7S2QDN4-F1
#
_cell.length_a   1.000
_cell.length_b   1.000
_cell.length_c   1.000
_cell.angle_alpha   90.00
_cell.angle_beta   90.00
_cell.angle_gamma   90.00
#
_symmetry.space_group_name_H-M   'P 1'
#
loop_
_entity.id
_entity.type
_entity.pdbx_description
1 polymer ?
#
loop_
_entity_poly.entity_id
_entity_poly.type
_entity_poly.pdbx_seq_one_letter_code
_entity_poly.pdbx_strand_id
1 'polypeptide(L)'
;FMDGEGLGAVPVFINGGYVRDLLLGKEPDDLDLSICLRGCAEAVTVAGLLEKLPAFAAARPDLGITEVKLATILSNESKSKQLDTFTAHFTDAAGTKTEVDVMPTIGEERYGDDNRVPIRDQRGEPEQDALRRDLTIGAMLLRVAMAP
;
A
#
# COMPACT_ATOMS: atom_id res chain seq x y z
N PHE A 1 -3.51 1.73 14.08
CA PHE A 1 -2.63 0.59 13.78
C PHE A 1 -1.18 1.02 13.79
N MET A 2 -0.74 1.87 12.84
CA MET A 2 0.66 2.32 12.71
C MET A 2 1.28 2.85 14.02
N ASP A 3 0.56 3.67 14.78
CA ASP A 3 1.04 4.15 16.09
C ASP A 3 1.36 3.02 17.08
N GLY A 4 0.52 1.97 17.10
CA GLY A 4 0.71 0.81 17.97
C GLY A 4 1.90 -0.06 17.57
N GLU A 5 2.33 0.02 16.31
CA GLU A 5 3.55 -0.61 15.81
C GLU A 5 4.81 0.26 16.00
N GLY A 6 4.67 1.44 16.63
CA GLY A 6 5.76 2.41 16.77
C GLY A 6 6.09 3.15 15.47
N LEU A 7 5.18 3.12 14.49
CA LEU A 7 5.35 3.65 13.14
C LEU A 7 4.41 4.85 12.86
N GLY A 8 3.96 5.56 13.90
CA GLY A 8 3.01 6.67 13.76
C GLY A 8 3.49 7.83 12.89
N ALA A 9 4.79 8.05 12.82
CA ALA A 9 5.40 9.06 11.95
C ALA A 9 5.58 8.59 10.51
N VAL A 10 5.40 7.29 10.23
CA VAL A 10 5.61 6.70 8.91
C VAL A 10 4.49 7.14 7.97
N PRO A 11 4.83 7.84 6.86
CA PRO A 11 3.81 8.29 5.91
C PRO A 11 3.09 7.12 5.24
N VAL A 12 1.76 7.23 5.18
CA VAL A 12 0.88 6.36 4.40
C VAL A 12 0.17 7.22 3.36
N PHE A 13 0.07 6.72 2.13
CA PHE A 13 -0.54 7.45 1.01
C PHE A 13 -1.58 6.59 0.33
N ILE A 14 -2.69 7.22 -0.05
CA ILE A 14 -3.55 6.70 -1.13
C ILE A 14 -2.95 7.17 -2.45
N ASN A 15 -2.86 6.29 -3.43
CA ASN A 15 -2.13 6.58 -4.67
C ASN A 15 -2.96 6.31 -5.94
N GLY A 16 -2.48 6.81 -7.08
CA GLY A 16 -2.94 6.35 -8.39
C GLY A 16 -4.36 6.76 -8.78
N GLY A 17 -5.07 5.81 -9.40
CA GLY A 17 -6.41 6.02 -9.98
C GLY A 17 -7.42 6.50 -8.95
N TYR A 18 -7.32 6.02 -7.71
CA TYR A 18 -8.21 6.45 -6.62
C TYR A 18 -8.17 7.96 -6.41
N VAL A 19 -6.97 8.55 -6.35
CA VAL A 19 -6.80 10.00 -6.15
C VAL A 19 -7.34 10.78 -7.34
N ARG A 20 -7.10 10.31 -8.56
CA ARG A 20 -7.67 10.90 -9.78
C ARG A 20 -9.19 10.91 -9.74
N ASP A 21 -9.81 9.80 -9.40
CA ASP A 21 -11.26 9.64 -9.48
C ASP A 21 -11.96 10.46 -8.39
N LEU A 22 -11.40 10.52 -7.19
CA LEU A 22 -11.84 11.45 -6.15
C LEU A 22 -11.82 12.91 -6.63
N LEU A 23 -10.73 13.36 -7.27
CA LEU A 23 -10.62 14.74 -7.76
C LEU A 23 -11.58 15.04 -8.92
N LEU A 24 -12.04 14.01 -9.64
CA LEU A 24 -13.06 14.12 -10.68
C LEU A 24 -14.50 14.01 -10.13
N GLY A 25 -14.67 13.81 -8.82
CA GLY A 25 -15.98 13.60 -8.21
C GLY A 25 -16.64 12.27 -8.63
N LYS A 26 -15.82 11.27 -8.99
CA LYS A 26 -16.26 9.93 -9.33
C LYS A 26 -16.08 9.00 -8.14
N GLU A 27 -16.87 7.93 -8.13
CA GLU A 27 -16.65 6.80 -7.22
C GLU A 27 -15.41 6.03 -7.71
N PRO A 28 -14.36 5.88 -6.88
CA PRO A 28 -13.19 5.11 -7.24
C PRO A 28 -13.45 3.60 -7.26
N ASP A 29 -12.81 2.89 -8.18
CA ASP A 29 -12.95 1.43 -8.32
C ASP A 29 -12.02 0.63 -7.38
N ASP A 30 -10.73 1.01 -7.29
CA ASP A 30 -9.69 0.27 -6.56
C ASP A 30 -8.96 1.16 -5.54
N LEU A 31 -8.69 0.65 -4.32
CA LEU A 31 -7.98 1.39 -3.27
C LEU A 31 -6.53 0.90 -3.11
N ASP A 32 -5.59 1.69 -3.63
CA ASP A 32 -4.15 1.48 -3.49
C ASP A 32 -3.54 2.32 -2.36
N LEU A 33 -2.82 1.67 -1.45
CA LEU A 33 -2.06 2.29 -0.36
C LEU A 33 -0.55 2.06 -0.52
N SER A 34 0.23 3.14 -0.36
CA SER A 34 1.68 3.07 -0.22
C SER A 34 2.13 3.40 1.20
N ILE A 35 3.05 2.63 1.77
CA ILE A 35 3.69 2.90 3.07
C ILE A 35 5.16 3.27 2.85
N CYS A 36 5.60 4.42 3.35
CA CYS A 36 6.98 4.87 3.16
C CYS A 36 7.95 4.27 4.18
N LEU A 37 8.59 3.15 3.83
CA LEU A 37 9.47 2.40 4.73
C LEU A 37 10.94 2.85 4.74
N ARG A 38 11.28 3.97 4.07
CA ARG A 38 12.66 4.45 3.92
C ARG A 38 13.39 4.68 5.24
N GLY A 39 12.71 5.24 6.23
CA GLY A 39 13.28 5.49 7.57
C GLY A 39 13.14 4.33 8.54
N CYS A 40 12.51 3.22 8.13
CA CYS A 40 12.25 2.08 9.01
C CYS A 40 13.42 1.11 9.03
N ALA A 41 13.54 0.33 10.11
CA ALA A 41 14.46 -0.80 10.15
C ALA A 41 14.17 -1.81 9.02
N GLU A 42 15.20 -2.53 8.57
CA GLU A 42 15.11 -3.47 7.44
C GLU A 42 14.08 -4.59 7.67
N ALA A 43 13.90 -5.01 8.92
CA ALA A 43 12.92 -6.03 9.31
C ALA A 43 11.46 -5.55 9.20
N VAL A 44 11.20 -4.24 9.10
CA VAL A 44 9.85 -3.70 8.91
C VAL A 44 9.48 -3.82 7.45
N THR A 45 8.56 -4.73 7.12
CA THR A 45 8.06 -4.97 5.77
C THR A 45 6.55 -4.78 5.71
N VAL A 46 6.00 -4.50 4.53
CA VAL A 46 4.53 -4.45 4.35
C VAL A 46 3.90 -5.78 4.73
N ALA A 47 4.46 -6.90 4.27
CA ALA A 47 4.00 -8.24 4.64
C ALA A 47 3.89 -8.43 6.17
N GLY A 48 4.97 -8.13 6.90
CA GLY A 48 5.00 -8.29 8.36
C GLY A 48 4.08 -7.32 9.11
N LEU A 49 3.74 -6.18 8.51
CA LEU A 49 2.71 -5.29 9.03
C LEU A 49 1.31 -5.88 8.79
N LEU A 50 1.03 -6.35 7.58
CA LEU A 50 -0.28 -6.90 7.23
C LEU A 50 -0.62 -8.17 8.01
N GLU A 51 0.36 -9.04 8.29
CA GLU A 51 0.20 -10.23 9.14
C GLU A 51 -0.40 -9.91 10.52
N LYS A 52 -0.19 -8.68 11.01
CA LYS A 52 -0.69 -8.22 12.31
C LYS A 52 -2.09 -7.60 12.25
N LEU A 53 -2.59 -7.26 11.06
CA LEU A 53 -3.91 -6.61 10.90
C LEU A 53 -5.08 -7.45 11.42
N PRO A 54 -5.16 -8.78 11.17
CA PRO A 54 -6.28 -9.56 11.70
C PRO A 54 -6.38 -9.52 13.22
N ALA A 55 -5.24 -9.63 13.91
CA ALA A 55 -5.19 -9.54 15.37
C ALA A 55 -5.56 -8.13 15.87
N PHE A 56 -5.08 -7.08 15.19
CA PHE A 56 -5.45 -5.71 15.51
C PHE A 56 -6.95 -5.45 15.36
N ALA A 57 -7.56 -5.91 14.27
CA ALA A 57 -9.00 -5.75 14.02
C ALA A 57 -9.84 -6.52 15.06
N ALA A 58 -9.45 -7.76 15.40
CA ALA A 58 -10.12 -8.55 16.43
C ALA A 58 -10.07 -7.90 17.82
N ALA A 59 -8.99 -7.17 18.13
CA ALA A 59 -8.84 -6.41 19.38
C ALA A 59 -9.58 -5.07 19.37
N ARG A 60 -10.15 -4.65 18.23
CA ARG A 60 -10.78 -3.34 18.03
C ARG A 60 -12.17 -3.48 17.37
N PRO A 61 -13.14 -4.10 18.07
CA PRO A 61 -14.50 -4.27 17.54
C PRO A 61 -15.21 -2.92 17.27
N ASP A 62 -14.74 -1.84 17.87
CA ASP A 62 -15.21 -0.47 17.62
C ASP A 62 -14.94 0.02 16.20
N LEU A 63 -14.01 -0.60 15.46
CA LEU A 63 -13.77 -0.29 14.05
C LEU A 63 -14.86 -0.86 13.13
N GLY A 64 -15.77 -1.70 13.63
CA GLY A 64 -16.83 -2.30 12.83
C GLY A 64 -16.34 -3.33 11.80
N ILE A 65 -15.07 -3.74 11.86
CA ILE A 65 -14.48 -4.77 10.99
C ILE A 65 -14.72 -6.13 11.63
N THR A 66 -15.39 -7.02 10.91
CA THR A 66 -15.72 -8.39 11.36
C THR A 66 -14.74 -9.44 10.86
N GLU A 67 -14.10 -9.18 9.72
CA GLU A 67 -13.12 -10.09 9.13
C GLU A 67 -12.03 -9.32 8.39
N VAL A 68 -10.79 -9.79 8.52
CA VAL A 68 -9.66 -9.37 7.70
C VAL A 68 -9.04 -10.61 7.07
N LYS A 69 -9.04 -10.68 5.73
CA LYS A 69 -8.40 -11.73 4.95
C LYS A 69 -7.23 -11.15 4.18
N LEU A 70 -6.05 -11.73 4.37
CA LEU A 70 -4.88 -11.37 3.60
C LEU A 70 -4.79 -12.28 2.38
N ALA A 71 -4.79 -11.68 1.20
CA ALA A 71 -4.43 -12.36 -0.04
C ALA A 71 -3.05 -11.85 -0.43
N THR A 72 -2.02 -12.61 -0.08
CA THR A 72 -0.74 -12.42 -0.77
C THR A 72 -1.00 -12.79 -2.23
N ILE A 73 -0.73 -11.89 -3.17
CA ILE A 73 -0.69 -12.27 -4.58
C ILE A 73 0.51 -13.21 -4.74
N LEU A 74 0.32 -14.49 -4.42
CA LEU A 74 1.22 -15.59 -4.75
C LEU A 74 1.13 -15.79 -6.27
N SER A 75 1.70 -14.85 -7.04
CA SER A 75 1.86 -15.03 -8.48
C SER A 75 3.32 -14.87 -8.88
N ASN A 76 3.98 -16.02 -8.95
CA ASN A 76 5.33 -16.28 -9.47
C ASN A 76 6.51 -16.16 -8.50
N GLU A 77 6.54 -16.99 -7.46
CA GLU A 77 7.83 -17.51 -6.95
C GLU A 77 8.70 -18.09 -8.10
N SER A 78 8.08 -18.53 -9.20
CA SER A 78 8.71 -19.03 -10.42
C SER A 78 9.29 -17.96 -11.36
N LYS A 79 9.18 -16.65 -11.09
CA LYS A 79 9.70 -15.59 -11.99
C LYS A 79 10.67 -14.59 -11.34
N SER A 80 11.14 -14.83 -10.12
CA SER A 80 12.09 -13.92 -9.44
C SER A 80 11.60 -12.46 -9.39
N LYS A 81 10.27 -12.24 -9.46
CA LYS A 81 9.66 -10.93 -9.31
C LYS A 81 9.45 -10.71 -7.82
N GLN A 82 10.19 -9.77 -7.27
CA GLN A 82 9.93 -9.25 -5.92
C GLN A 82 8.46 -8.79 -5.90
N LEU A 83 7.66 -9.39 -5.02
CA LEU A 83 6.25 -9.07 -4.86
C LEU A 83 6.15 -7.76 -4.10
N ASP A 84 5.64 -6.74 -4.78
CA ASP A 84 5.59 -5.37 -4.25
C ASP A 84 4.22 -5.00 -3.68
N THR A 85 3.19 -5.80 -3.98
CA THR A 85 1.81 -5.51 -3.61
C THR A 85 1.21 -6.67 -2.84
N PHE A 86 0.53 -6.34 -1.75
CA PHE A 86 -0.14 -7.26 -0.86
C PHE A 86 -1.60 -6.83 -0.71
N THR A 87 -2.53 -7.75 -0.93
CA THR A 87 -3.95 -7.44 -0.90
C THR A 87 -4.54 -7.81 0.46
N ALA A 88 -5.30 -6.90 1.06
CA ALA A 88 -6.08 -7.13 2.25
C ALA A 88 -7.57 -6.89 1.96
N HIS A 89 -8.40 -7.87 2.27
CA HIS A 89 -9.84 -7.75 2.19
C HIS A 89 -10.42 -7.56 3.59
N PHE A 90 -11.20 -6.53 3.76
CA PHE A 90 -11.91 -6.19 4.98
C PHE A 90 -13.40 -6.44 4.79
N THR A 91 -14.04 -7.10 5.74
CA THR A 91 -15.50 -7.21 5.79
C THR A 91 -15.99 -6.43 7.01
N ASP A 92 -16.92 -5.50 6.81
CA ASP A 92 -17.53 -4.74 7.90
C ASP A 92 -18.73 -5.47 8.54
N ALA A 93 -19.35 -4.86 9.55
CA ALA A 93 -20.53 -5.42 10.23
C ALA A 93 -21.81 -5.43 9.37
N ALA A 94 -21.86 -4.64 8.29
CA ALA A 94 -22.94 -4.67 7.31
C ALA A 94 -22.72 -5.74 6.21
N GLY A 95 -21.56 -6.41 6.22
CA GLY A 95 -21.16 -7.39 5.21
C GLY A 95 -20.55 -6.77 3.95
N THR A 96 -20.28 -5.46 3.96
CA THR A 96 -19.58 -4.77 2.86
C THR A 96 -18.14 -5.25 2.83
N LYS A 97 -17.65 -5.56 1.63
CA LYS A 97 -16.27 -5.96 1.41
C LYS A 97 -15.50 -4.79 0.80
N THR A 98 -14.34 -4.49 1.38
CA THR A 98 -13.40 -3.52 0.84
C THR A 98 -12.08 -4.24 0.57
N GLU A 99 -11.59 -4.12 -0.65
CA GLU A 99 -10.28 -4.61 -1.05
C GLU A 99 -9.28 -3.46 -1.01
N VAL A 100 -8.10 -3.72 -0.46
CA VAL A 100 -7.04 -2.74 -0.32
C VAL A 100 -5.72 -3.36 -0.75
N ASP A 101 -5.13 -2.80 -1.79
CA ASP A 101 -3.79 -3.16 -2.24
C ASP A 101 -2.76 -2.30 -1.52
N VAL A 102 -1.81 -2.95 -0.83
CA VAL A 102 -0.81 -2.27 -0.01
C VAL A 102 0.58 -2.59 -0.54
N MET A 103 1.36 -1.55 -0.79
CA MET A 103 2.72 -1.62 -1.30
C MET A 103 3.66 -0.70 -0.52
N PRO A 104 4.99 -0.93 -0.52
CA PRO A 104 5.91 0.09 -0.08
C PRO A 104 5.98 1.20 -1.13
N THR A 105 6.42 2.41 -0.74
CA THR A 105 6.89 3.38 -1.73
C THR A 105 8.12 2.84 -2.46
N ILE A 106 8.14 2.93 -3.77
CA ILE A 106 9.23 2.43 -4.62
C ILE A 106 10.11 3.59 -5.04
N GLY A 107 11.43 3.39 -4.99
CA GLY A 107 12.43 4.38 -5.35
C GLY A 107 12.59 4.51 -6.86
N GLU A 108 13.65 5.21 -7.26
CA GLU A 108 14.00 5.37 -8.66
C GLU A 108 14.18 4.02 -9.36
N GLU A 109 13.65 3.94 -10.58
CA GLU A 109 13.73 2.78 -11.44
C GLU A 109 14.88 2.97 -12.44
N ARG A 110 15.74 1.96 -12.57
CA ARG A 110 16.79 1.92 -13.60
C ARG A 110 16.50 0.82 -14.59
N TYR A 111 16.40 1.19 -15.86
CA TYR A 111 16.14 0.28 -16.96
C TYR A 111 17.43 -0.03 -17.70
N GLY A 112 17.67 -1.32 -17.97
CA GLY A 112 18.75 -1.76 -18.84
C GLY A 112 18.33 -1.70 -20.32
N ASP A 113 19.29 -1.70 -21.23
CA ASP A 113 19.04 -1.59 -22.67
C ASP A 113 18.24 -2.79 -23.24
N ASP A 114 18.29 -3.94 -22.58
CA ASP A 114 17.71 -5.21 -23.04
C ASP A 114 16.54 -5.73 -22.17
N ASN A 115 16.20 -5.05 -21.08
CA ASN A 115 15.21 -5.51 -20.12
C ASN A 115 14.17 -4.44 -19.76
N ARG A 116 12.90 -4.80 -19.91
CA ARG A 116 11.75 -3.94 -19.56
C ARG A 116 11.40 -3.96 -18.08
N VAL A 117 12.04 -4.82 -17.28
CA VAL A 117 11.87 -4.87 -15.83
C VAL A 117 12.96 -4.00 -15.20
N PRO A 118 12.61 -2.92 -14.47
CA PRO A 118 13.61 -2.06 -13.85
C PRO A 118 14.21 -2.69 -12.61
N ILE A 119 15.45 -2.29 -12.31
CA ILE A 119 16.02 -2.43 -10.97
C ILE A 119 15.50 -1.26 -10.13
N ARG A 120 14.93 -1.55 -8.96
CA ARG A 120 14.31 -0.55 -8.09
C ARG A 120 14.57 -0.80 -6.62
N ASP A 121 14.61 0.29 -5.86
CA ASP A 121 14.68 0.27 -4.40
C ASP A 121 13.25 0.14 -3.84
N GLN A 122 12.96 -0.89 -3.04
CA GLN A 122 11.65 -1.08 -2.40
C GLN A 122 11.43 -0.20 -1.16
N ARG A 123 12.32 0.77 -0.91
CA ARG A 123 12.21 1.73 0.17
C ARG A 123 12.41 3.15 -0.38
N GLY A 124 11.69 3.51 -1.44
CA GLY A 124 11.76 4.83 -2.07
C GLY A 124 11.20 5.96 -1.21
N GLU A 125 11.59 7.19 -1.52
CA GLU A 125 10.84 8.37 -1.08
C GLU A 125 9.49 8.46 -1.82
N PRO A 126 8.44 9.08 -1.25
CA PRO A 126 7.16 9.24 -1.92
C PRO A 126 7.26 10.00 -3.24
N GLU A 127 8.15 10.99 -3.33
CA GLU A 127 8.42 11.73 -4.57
C GLU A 127 8.99 10.82 -5.65
N GLN A 128 9.89 9.90 -5.29
CA GLN A 128 10.45 8.93 -6.24
C GLN A 128 9.37 7.95 -6.74
N ASP A 129 8.47 7.51 -5.85
CA ASP A 129 7.35 6.64 -6.23
C ASP A 129 6.36 7.34 -7.17
N ALA A 130 6.16 8.65 -7.00
CA ALA A 130 5.35 9.45 -7.89
C ALA A 130 6.04 9.64 -9.26
N LEU A 131 7.32 9.99 -9.27
CA LEU A 131 8.07 10.33 -10.48
C LEU A 131 8.34 9.15 -11.42
N ARG A 132 8.32 7.91 -10.93
CA ARG A 132 8.44 6.70 -11.78
C ARG A 132 7.16 6.33 -12.53
N ARG A 133 6.02 6.94 -12.19
CA ARG A 133 4.72 6.63 -12.80
C ARG A 133 4.62 7.23 -14.19
N ASP A 134 3.78 6.61 -15.01
CA ASP A 134 3.64 6.89 -16.44
C ASP A 134 3.00 8.25 -16.74
N LEU A 135 1.93 8.59 -16.04
CA LEU A 135 1.12 9.79 -16.27
C LEU A 135 1.03 10.64 -15.00
N THR A 136 1.06 11.97 -15.16
CA THR A 136 0.96 12.92 -14.03
C THR A 136 -0.34 12.74 -13.23
N ILE A 137 -1.44 12.44 -13.91
CA ILE A 137 -2.74 12.13 -13.27
C ILE A 137 -2.72 10.81 -12.48
N GLY A 138 -1.79 9.89 -12.77
CA GLY A 138 -1.57 8.67 -12.01
C GLY A 138 -0.51 8.82 -10.92
N ALA A 139 0.25 9.93 -10.94
CA ALA A 139 1.36 10.23 -10.03
C ALA A 139 0.96 10.98 -8.76
N MET A 140 -0.34 11.24 -8.57
CA MET A 140 -0.83 11.96 -7.40
C MET A 140 -0.87 11.04 -6.17
N LEU A 141 -0.47 11.59 -5.02
CA LEU A 141 -0.49 10.93 -3.73
C LEU A 141 -1.33 11.77 -2.75
N LEU A 142 -2.24 11.12 -2.04
CA LEU A 142 -2.99 11.73 -0.94
C LEU A 142 -2.48 11.14 0.38
N ARG A 143 -1.90 11.98 1.25
CA ARG A 143 -1.39 11.52 2.55
C ARG A 143 -2.54 11.21 3.49
N VAL A 144 -2.53 10.01 4.07
CA VAL A 144 -3.44 9.62 5.14
C VAL A 144 -2.92 10.19 6.45
N ALA A 145 -3.76 10.94 7.16
CA ALA A 145 -3.48 11.47 8.48
C ALA A 145 -4.66 11.17 9.40
N MET A 146 -4.38 10.85 10.66
CA MET A 146 -5.42 10.82 11.68
C MET A 146 -5.97 12.24 11.85
N ALA A 147 -7.29 12.35 12.03
CA ALA A 147 -7.89 13.63 12.40
C ALA A 147 -7.26 14.09 13.74
N PRO A 148 -6.94 15.39 13.88
CA PRO A 148 -6.38 15.94 15.11
C PRO A 148 -7.32 15.84 16.30
#